data_AF-A0A357ZKR2-F1
#
_entry.id   AF-A0A357ZKR2-F1
#
_cell.length_a   1.000
_cell.length_b   1.000
_cell.length_c   1.000
_cell.angle_alpha   90.00
_cell.angle_beta   90.00
_cell.angle_gamma   90.00
#
_symmetry.space_group_name_H-M   'P 1'
#
loop_
_entity.id
_entity.type
_entity.pdbx_description
1 polymer ?
#
loop_
_entity_poly.entity_id
_entity_poly.type
_entity_poly.pdbx_seq_one_letter_code
_entity_poly.pdbx_strand_id
1 'polypeptide(L)'
;MKISVNGSVVEVSPENAQEAADLNKLWKVVIDCYGNNKKIEPMGQYIPGVDKLARFHIEGIAGGKTTYSEYHNAPKDGTYYCQTCNKYVKVKAGNPIPLCCGREMELMD
;
A
#
# COMPACT_ATOMS: atom_id res chain seq x y z
N MET A 1 -12.36 -3.09 -15.49
CA MET A 1 -13.04 -3.24 -14.19
C MET A 1 -13.88 -2.01 -13.98
N LYS A 2 -15.16 -2.19 -13.65
CA LYS A 2 -16.10 -1.09 -13.44
C LYS A 2 -16.26 -0.81 -11.94
N ILE A 3 -16.25 0.47 -11.57
CA ILE A 3 -16.47 0.93 -10.19
C ILE A 3 -17.68 1.86 -10.16
N SER A 4 -18.62 1.62 -9.24
CA SER A 4 -19.73 2.51 -8.93
C SER A 4 -19.77 2.83 -7.43
N VAL A 5 -20.30 4.00 -7.09
CA VAL A 5 -20.54 4.41 -5.70
C VAL A 5 -22.04 4.64 -5.53
N ASN A 6 -22.65 3.86 -4.64
CA ASN A 6 -24.06 3.98 -4.29
C ASN A 6 -24.18 4.33 -2.80
N GLY A 7 -24.33 5.62 -2.51
CA GLY A 7 -24.29 6.13 -1.14
C GLY A 7 -22.94 5.86 -0.47
N SER A 8 -22.94 5.04 0.58
CA SER A 8 -21.74 4.62 1.31
C SER A 8 -21.12 3.30 0.82
N VAL A 9 -21.67 2.71 -0.25
CA VAL A 9 -21.23 1.42 -0.79
C VAL A 9 -20.42 1.64 -2.06
N VAL A 10 -19.22 1.06 -2.11
CA VAL A 10 -18.41 0.96 -3.33
C VAL A 10 -18.64 -0.42 -3.94
N GLU A 11 -19.05 -0.44 -5.20
CA GLU A 11 -19.30 -1.65 -5.96
C GLU A 11 -18.21 -1.80 -7.03
N VAL A 12 -17.63 -3.00 -7.11
CA VAL A 12 -16.57 -3.32 -8.08
C VAL A 12 -17.03 -4.52 -8.89
N SER A 13 -17.18 -4.34 -10.20
CA SER A 13 -17.57 -5.38 -11.14
C SER A 13 -16.42 -5.70 -12.10
N PRO A 14 -15.90 -6.94 -12.14
CA PRO A 14 -14.90 -7.32 -13.11
C PRO A 14 -15.51 -7.41 -14.51
N GLU A 15 -14.75 -7.00 -15.52
CA GLU A 15 -15.19 -6.99 -16.93
C GLU A 15 -14.50 -8.07 -17.77
N ASN A 16 -13.51 -8.77 -17.20
CA ASN A 16 -12.81 -9.87 -17.83
C ASN A 16 -12.28 -10.89 -16.80
N ALA A 17 -11.74 -12.02 -17.29
CA ALA A 17 -11.28 -13.12 -16.45
C ALA A 17 -10.10 -12.76 -15.53
N GLN A 18 -9.18 -11.91 -16.00
CA GLN A 18 -8.04 -11.46 -15.21
C GLN A 18 -8.50 -10.62 -14.01
N GLU A 19 -9.41 -9.68 -14.25
CA GLU A 19 -9.99 -8.83 -13.21
C GLU A 19 -10.80 -9.63 -12.18
N ALA A 20 -11.54 -10.65 -12.63
CA ALA A 20 -12.26 -11.54 -11.73
C ALA A 20 -11.28 -12.31 -10.82
N ALA A 21 -10.15 -12.76 -11.37
CA ALA A 21 -9.10 -13.42 -10.59
C ALA A 21 -8.48 -12.46 -9.55
N ASP A 22 -8.22 -11.20 -9.93
CA ASP A 22 -7.65 -10.21 -9.01
C ASP A 22 -8.64 -9.77 -7.93
N LEU A 23 -9.92 -9.61 -8.26
CA LEU A 23 -10.98 -9.34 -7.27
C LEU A 23 -11.13 -10.50 -6.27
N ASN A 24 -11.04 -11.75 -6.74
CA ASN A 24 -11.06 -12.93 -5.87
C ASN A 24 -9.85 -12.96 -4.91
N LYS A 25 -8.65 -12.59 -5.39
CA LYS A 25 -7.46 -12.45 -4.51
C LYS A 25 -7.69 -11.39 -3.45
N LEU A 26 -8.21 -10.21 -3.83
CA LEU A 26 -8.53 -9.14 -2.89
C LEU A 26 -9.51 -9.65 -1.82
N TRP A 27 -10.60 -10.31 -2.23
CA TRP A 27 -11.63 -10.82 -1.32
C TRP A 27 -11.08 -11.78 -0.27
N LYS A 28 -10.18 -12.68 -0.66
CA LYS A 28 -9.50 -13.61 0.26
C LYS A 28 -8.60 -12.93 1.29
N VAL A 29 -8.12 -11.71 1.00
CA VAL A 29 -7.26 -10.94 1.91
C VAL A 29 -8.10 -10.09 2.86
N VAL A 30 -9.17 -9.47 2.36
CA VAL A 30 -9.98 -8.52 3.14
C VAL A 30 -11.03 -9.19 4.00
N ILE A 31 -11.55 -10.36 3.59
CA ILE A 31 -12.48 -11.13 4.42
C ILE A 31 -11.70 -11.98 5.41
N ASP A 32 -12.09 -11.88 6.68
CA ASP A 32 -11.70 -12.82 7.72
C ASP A 32 -12.96 -13.58 8.17
N CYS A 33 -13.01 -14.89 7.93
CA CYS A 33 -14.15 -15.73 8.28
C CYS A 33 -14.38 -15.87 9.79
N TYR A 34 -13.40 -15.54 10.63
CA TYR A 34 -13.44 -15.74 12.09
C TYR A 34 -13.33 -14.43 12.89
N GLY A 35 -13.38 -13.28 12.22
CA GLY A 35 -13.15 -11.98 12.85
C GLY A 35 -13.84 -10.81 12.14
N ASN A 36 -13.25 -9.63 12.26
CA ASN A 36 -13.70 -8.44 11.53
C ASN A 36 -12.98 -8.38 10.17
N ASN A 37 -13.72 -8.07 9.11
CA ASN A 37 -13.13 -7.76 7.81
C ASN A 37 -12.07 -6.65 7.94
N LYS A 38 -11.02 -6.74 7.12
CA LYS A 38 -9.97 -5.71 7.07
C LYS A 38 -10.51 -4.45 6.41
N LYS A 39 -10.11 -3.30 6.92
CA LYS A 39 -10.42 -2.00 6.33
C LYS A 39 -9.47 -1.71 5.18
N ILE A 40 -9.99 -1.06 4.14
CA ILE A 40 -9.19 -0.50 3.06
C ILE A 40 -9.22 1.02 3.16
N GLU A 41 -8.05 1.65 3.12
CA GLU A 41 -7.90 3.09 3.28
C GLU A 41 -7.27 3.69 2.02
N PRO A 42 -7.83 4.77 1.44
CA PRO A 42 -7.26 5.40 0.27
C PRO A 42 -5.85 5.94 0.57
N MET A 43 -4.94 5.74 -0.37
CA MET A 43 -3.55 6.22 -0.28
C MET A 43 -3.32 7.35 -1.27
N GLY A 44 -3.12 8.55 -0.74
CA GLY A 44 -2.91 9.76 -1.52
C GLY A 44 -4.17 10.24 -2.24
N GLN A 45 -3.99 11.16 -3.18
CA GLN A 45 -5.06 11.67 -4.04
C GLN A 45 -5.09 10.89 -5.36
N TYR A 46 -6.29 10.71 -5.93
CA TYR A 46 -6.48 10.31 -7.31
C TYR A 46 -7.06 11.48 -8.10
N ILE A 47 -6.35 11.94 -9.12
CA ILE A 47 -6.78 13.01 -10.03
C ILE A 47 -7.00 12.41 -11.42
N PRO A 48 -8.25 12.39 -11.92
CA PRO A 48 -8.55 11.94 -13.27
C PRO A 48 -7.71 12.67 -14.32
N GLY A 49 -7.04 11.91 -15.20
CA GLY A 49 -6.20 12.45 -16.28
C GLY A 49 -4.75 12.73 -15.88
N VAL A 50 -4.42 12.73 -14.59
CA VAL A 50 -3.03 12.83 -14.09
C VAL A 50 -2.56 11.46 -13.59
N ASP A 51 -3.35 10.85 -12.71
CA ASP A 51 -3.02 9.56 -12.11
C ASP A 51 -3.54 8.40 -12.96
N LYS A 52 -2.74 7.32 -13.00
CA LYS A 52 -3.08 6.10 -13.74
C LYS A 52 -3.78 5.04 -12.88
N LEU A 53 -3.71 5.17 -11.56
CA LEU A 53 -4.23 4.17 -10.62
C LEU A 53 -4.61 4.80 -9.28
N ALA A 54 -5.71 4.32 -8.69
CA ALA A 54 -6.06 4.61 -7.30
C ALA A 54 -5.45 3.52 -6.39
N ARG A 55 -4.88 3.91 -5.25
CA ARG A 55 -4.27 2.98 -4.29
C ARG A 55 -5.05 2.94 -2.99
N PHE A 56 -5.11 1.75 -2.41
CA PHE A 56 -5.65 1.54 -1.09
C PHE A 56 -4.65 0.72 -0.26
N HIS A 57 -4.46 1.11 1.00
CA HIS A 57 -3.79 0.32 2.00
C HIS A 57 -4.80 -0.64 2.63
N ILE A 58 -4.42 -1.90 2.88
CA ILE A 58 -5.25 -2.86 3.61
C ILE A 58 -4.74 -2.93 5.05
N GLU A 59 -5.55 -2.46 6.00
CA GLU A 59 -5.20 -2.41 7.42
C GLU A 59 -4.94 -3.81 7.99
N GLY A 60 -3.94 -3.94 8.86
CA GLY A 60 -3.60 -5.20 9.52
C GLY A 60 -2.91 -6.23 8.62
N ILE A 61 -2.54 -5.86 7.38
CA ILE A 61 -1.61 -6.63 6.57
C ILE A 61 -0.21 -6.07 6.76
N ALA A 62 0.71 -6.91 7.21
CA ALA A 62 2.11 -6.54 7.29
C ALA A 62 2.61 -6.14 5.88
N GLY A 63 3.20 -4.95 5.78
CA GLY A 63 3.88 -4.52 4.56
C GLY A 63 5.06 -5.45 4.20
N GLY A 64 5.76 -5.13 3.11
CA GLY A 64 6.92 -5.91 2.68
C GLY A 64 7.95 -6.13 3.79
N LYS A 65 8.67 -7.26 3.73
CA LYS A 65 9.83 -7.48 4.59
C LYS A 65 10.82 -6.35 4.36
N THR A 66 11.23 -5.71 5.44
CA THR A 66 12.20 -4.62 5.38
C THR A 66 13.59 -5.21 5.42
N THR A 67 14.41 -4.83 4.45
CA THR A 67 15.88 -5.02 4.48
C THR A 67 16.54 -3.65 4.54
N TYR A 68 17.86 -3.58 4.39
CA TYR A 68 18.61 -2.33 4.50
C TYR A 68 19.54 -2.17 3.30
N SER A 69 19.69 -0.94 2.83
CA SER A 69 20.57 -0.60 1.71
C SER A 69 22.03 -0.91 2.07
N GLU A 70 22.76 -1.49 1.10
CA GLU A 70 24.19 -1.74 1.24
C GLU A 70 25.03 -0.51 0.86
N TYR A 71 24.41 0.47 0.18
CA TYR A 71 25.10 1.59 -0.44
C TYR A 71 24.73 2.96 0.14
N HIS A 72 23.53 3.10 0.70
CA HIS A 72 23.03 4.39 1.16
C HIS A 72 22.65 4.39 2.64
N ASN A 73 23.16 5.39 3.36
CA ASN A 73 22.83 5.68 4.75
C ASN A 73 21.96 6.93 4.85
N ALA A 74 21.13 6.99 5.89
CA ALA A 74 20.27 8.12 6.19
C ALA A 74 21.13 9.37 6.50
N PRO A 75 20.94 10.50 5.79
CA PRO A 75 21.72 11.70 6.03
C PRO A 75 21.34 12.42 7.33
N LYS A 76 20.11 12.22 7.81
CA LYS A 76 19.59 12.77 9.07
C LYS A 76 18.66 11.78 9.75
N ASP A 77 18.41 12.01 11.05
CA ASP A 77 17.32 11.35 11.76
C ASP A 77 15.99 11.66 11.07
N GLY A 78 15.14 10.65 10.93
CA GLY A 78 13.81 10.88 10.39
C GLY A 78 12.96 9.65 10.23
N THR A 79 11.71 9.87 9.83
CA THR A 79 10.76 8.81 9.51
C THR A 79 10.83 8.51 8.03
N TYR A 80 11.20 7.27 7.70
CA TYR A 80 11.20 6.77 6.34
C TYR A 80 9.91 6.01 6.08
N TYR A 81 9.33 6.18 4.89
CA TYR A 81 8.09 5.51 4.51
C TYR A 81 8.18 4.82 3.15
N CYS A 82 7.47 3.70 3.01
CA CYS A 82 7.37 2.96 1.77
C CYS A 82 6.09 3.39 1.06
N GLN A 83 6.21 4.13 -0.04
CA GLN A 83 5.07 4.52 -0.86
C GLN A 83 4.26 3.35 -1.45
N THR A 84 4.78 2.11 -1.42
CA THR A 84 4.06 0.93 -1.95
C THR A 84 3.07 0.37 -0.92
N CYS A 85 3.53 0.11 0.31
CA CYS A 85 2.73 -0.56 1.32
C CYS A 85 2.39 0.32 2.53
N ASN A 86 2.72 1.61 2.46
CA ASN A 86 2.51 2.60 3.53
C ASN A 86 3.19 2.25 4.87
N LYS A 87 4.28 1.48 4.83
CA LYS A 87 5.04 1.13 6.04
C LYS A 87 5.94 2.30 6.45
N TYR A 88 6.06 2.56 7.75
CA TYR A 88 6.94 3.59 8.32
C TYR A 88 8.03 2.96 9.19
N VAL A 89 9.24 3.52 9.15
CA VAL A 89 10.39 3.10 9.95
C VAL A 89 11.14 4.35 10.40
N LYS A 90 11.43 4.47 11.70
CA LYS A 90 12.30 5.51 12.23
C LYS A 90 13.76 5.11 12.04
N VAL A 91 14.56 6.01 11.48
CA VAL A 91 15.98 5.77 11.17
C VAL A 91 16.82 6.90 11.74
N LYS A 92 17.99 6.56 12.27
CA LYS A 92 18.98 7.51 12.77
C LYS A 92 19.96 7.88 11.67
N ALA A 93 20.49 9.10 11.72
CA ALA A 93 21.55 9.55 10.83
C ALA A 93 22.73 8.56 10.84
N GLY A 94 23.25 8.25 9.66
CA GLY A 94 24.35 7.30 9.46
C GLY A 94 23.91 5.83 9.40
N ASN A 95 22.67 5.47 9.76
CA ASN A 95 22.19 4.10 9.59
C ASN A 95 21.76 3.84 8.14
N PRO A 96 21.87 2.59 7.66
CA PRO A 96 21.37 2.19 6.35
C PRO A 96 19.91 2.57 6.09
N ILE A 97 19.63 3.09 4.89
CA ILE A 97 18.26 3.39 4.45
C ILE A 97 17.48 2.07 4.32
N PRO A 98 16.27 1.95 4.89
CA PRO A 98 15.49 0.73 4.78
C PRO A 98 14.99 0.51 3.35
N LEU A 99 15.00 -0.75 2.92
CA LEU A 99 14.41 -1.23 1.67
C LEU A 99 13.08 -1.90 1.97
N CYS A 100 12.02 -1.54 1.26
CA CYS A 100 10.70 -2.14 1.43
C CYS A 100 9.96 -2.21 0.09
N CYS A 101 9.30 -3.35 -0.17
CA CYS A 101 8.61 -3.61 -1.45
C CYS A 101 9.52 -3.43 -2.68
N GLY A 102 10.81 -3.80 -2.55
CA GLY A 102 11.78 -3.80 -3.64
C GLY A 102 12.46 -2.47 -3.93
N ARG A 103 12.24 -1.42 -3.12
CA ARG A 103 12.88 -0.11 -3.28
C ARG A 103 13.30 0.51 -1.94
N GLU A 104 14.21 1.47 -2.00
CA GLU A 104 14.54 2.32 -0.84
C GLU A 104 13.31 3.09 -0.40
N MET A 105 13.12 3.15 0.92
CA MET A 105 12.08 3.95 1.54
C MET A 105 12.46 5.43 1.45
N GLU A 106 11.47 6.29 1.34
CA GLU A 106 11.66 7.73 1.20
C GLU A 106 11.58 8.42 2.55
N LEU A 107 12.36 9.48 2.73
CA LEU A 107 12.33 10.30 3.93
C LEU A 107 11.09 11.20 3.90
N MET A 108 10.32 11.22 4.99
CA MET A 108 9.12 12.04 5.15
C MET A 108 9.39 13.38 5.83
N ASP A 109 10.48 13.46 6.62
CA ASP A 109 10.87 14.61 7.48
C ASP A 109 12.06 15.41 6.93
#